data_AF-A0A1W9VZ25-F1
#
_entry.id   AF-A0A1W9VZ25-F1
#
_cell.length_a   1.000
_cell.length_b   1.000
_cell.length_c   1.000
_cell.angle_alpha   90.00
_cell.angle_beta   90.00
_cell.angle_gamma   90.00
#
_symmetry.space_group_name_H-M   'P 1'
#
loop_
_entity.id
_entity.type
_entity.pdbx_description
1 polymer ?
#
loop_
_entity_poly.entity_id
_entity_poly.type
_entity_poly.pdbx_seq_one_letter_code
_entity_poly.pdbx_strand_id
1 'polypeptide(L)'
;MSRMLAVAEQYPDLKLSDNFNTLMAALVEVEKDLADERIKFNDAVNIYTTNLIRFPLNAYAWIFGFKSRPYFEATADASRFNPIVY
;
A
#
# COMPACT_ATOMS: atom_id res chain seq x y z
N MET A 1 0.84 -4.24 11.83
CA MET A 1 0.57 -3.59 13.14
C MET A 1 0.07 -4.51 14.26
N SER A 2 -0.81 -5.50 14.00
CA SER A 2 -1.52 -6.22 15.08
C SER A 2 -0.62 -6.94 16.10
N ARG A 3 0.57 -7.40 15.69
CA ARG A 3 1.52 -8.10 16.59
C ARG A 3 2.22 -7.17 17.59
N MET A 4 2.46 -5.90 17.26
CA MET A 4 3.17 -4.97 18.16
C MET A 4 2.23 -4.35 19.21
N LEU A 5 0.98 -4.05 18.82
CA LEU A 5 -0.05 -3.59 19.77
C LEU A 5 -0.32 -4.63 20.85
N ALA A 6 -0.35 -5.92 20.48
CA ALA A 6 -0.56 -7.03 21.42
C ALA A 6 0.56 -7.16 22.47
N VAL A 7 1.80 -6.80 22.12
CA VAL A 7 2.94 -6.80 23.07
C VAL A 7 2.86 -5.58 24.00
N ALA A 8 2.41 -4.43 23.50
CA ALA A 8 2.26 -3.21 24.31
C ALA A 8 1.17 -3.33 25.39
N GLU A 9 0.12 -4.13 25.17
CA GLU A 9 -0.92 -4.40 26.17
C GLU A 9 -0.43 -5.27 27.33
N GLN A 10 0.57 -6.11 27.11
CA GLN A 10 1.16 -6.97 28.14
C GLN A 10 2.18 -6.24 29.04
N TYR A 11 2.71 -5.08 28.60
CA TYR A 11 3.75 -4.34 29.30
C TYR A 11 3.43 -2.83 29.37
N PRO A 12 2.64 -2.38 30.36
CA PRO A 12 2.22 -0.98 30.51
C PRO A 12 3.40 0.00 30.66
N ASP A 13 4.46 -0.40 31.36
CA ASP A 13 5.66 0.43 31.54
C ASP A 13 6.44 0.62 30.23
N LEU A 14 6.42 -0.36 29.33
CA LEU A 14 7.08 -0.28 28.03
C LEU A 14 6.35 0.69 27.08
N LYS A 15 5.01 0.76 27.21
CA LYS A 15 4.15 1.71 26.48
C LYS A 15 4.41 3.17 26.87
N LEU A 16 4.89 3.41 28.08
CA LEU A 16 5.22 4.74 28.60
C LEU A 16 6.68 5.15 28.32
N SER A 17 7.49 4.26 27.74
CA SER A 17 8.84 4.59 27.31
C SER A 17 8.79 5.53 26.10
N ASP A 18 9.41 6.71 26.20
CA ASP A 18 9.53 7.66 25.09
C ASP A 18 10.08 7.01 23.81
N ASN A 19 11.07 6.11 23.95
CA ASN A 19 11.66 5.36 22.83
C ASN A 19 10.64 4.46 22.10
N PHE A 20 9.72 3.85 22.84
CA PHE A 20 8.66 3.00 22.26
C PHE A 20 7.64 3.86 21.49
N ASN A 21 7.26 5.01 22.05
CA ASN A 21 6.35 5.94 21.39
C ASN A 21 6.95 6.52 20.09
N THR A 22 8.24 6.87 20.10
CA THR A 22 8.94 7.30 18.88
C THR A 22 8.98 6.21 17.81
N LEU A 23 9.27 4.96 18.20
CA LEU A 23 9.28 3.84 17.24
C LEU A 23 7.89 3.59 16.65
N MET A 24 6.85 3.64 17.49
CA MET A 24 5.46 3.48 17.03
C MET A 24 5.05 4.61 16.08
N ALA A 25 5.42 5.85 16.36
CA ALA A 25 5.16 6.99 15.48
C ALA A 25 5.87 6.84 14.11
N ALA A 26 7.15 6.48 14.12
CA ALA A 26 7.90 6.23 12.89
C ALA A 26 7.32 5.06 12.07
N LEU A 27 6.82 4.01 12.75
CA LEU A 27 6.21 2.86 12.07
C LEU A 27 4.86 3.25 11.43
N VAL A 28 4.06 4.09 12.09
CA VAL A 28 2.83 4.66 11.51
C VAL A 28 3.14 5.49 10.27
N GLU A 29 4.18 6.30 10.31
CA GLU A 29 4.64 7.12 9.18
C GLU A 29 5.06 6.24 8.00
N VAL A 30 5.88 5.22 8.24
CA VAL A 30 6.31 4.27 7.18
C VAL A 30 5.12 3.49 6.60
N GLU A 31 4.15 3.08 7.42
CA GLU A 31 2.95 2.38 6.92
C GLU A 31 2.07 3.30 6.08
N LYS A 32 1.95 4.59 6.44
CA LYS A 32 1.26 5.60 5.64
C LYS A 32 1.95 5.78 4.29
N ASP A 33 3.28 5.97 4.27
CA ASP A 33 4.05 6.12 3.04
C ASP A 33 3.93 4.87 2.15
N LEU A 34 3.99 3.69 2.76
CA LEU A 34 3.80 2.43 2.05
C LEU A 34 2.40 2.31 1.44
N ALA A 35 1.36 2.78 2.12
CA ALA A 35 0.02 2.81 1.57
C ALA A 35 -0.09 3.79 0.38
N ASP A 36 0.50 4.98 0.49
CA ASP A 36 0.50 5.98 -0.57
C ASP A 36 1.24 5.47 -1.82
N GLU A 37 2.39 4.82 -1.66
CA GLU A 37 3.12 4.21 -2.78
C GLU A 37 2.35 3.07 -3.46
N ARG A 38 1.55 2.29 -2.71
CA ARG A 38 0.68 1.28 -3.31
C ARG A 38 -0.42 1.90 -4.16
N ILE A 39 -1.02 2.99 -3.71
CA ILE A 39 -2.03 3.73 -4.49
C ILE A 39 -1.40 4.24 -5.79
N LYS A 40 -0.24 4.90 -5.71
CA LYS A 40 0.48 5.39 -6.91
C LYS A 40 0.83 4.26 -7.89
N PHE A 41 1.29 3.12 -7.38
CA PHE A 41 1.56 1.96 -8.24
C PHE A 41 0.30 1.47 -8.94
N ASN A 42 -0.81 1.34 -8.20
CA ASN A 42 -2.07 0.89 -8.76
C ASN A 42 -2.63 1.88 -9.79
N ASP A 43 -2.52 3.18 -9.55
CA ASP A 43 -2.90 4.21 -10.51
C ASP A 43 -2.06 4.13 -11.79
N ALA A 44 -0.75 3.95 -11.67
CA ALA A 44 0.13 3.76 -12.83
C ALA A 44 -0.24 2.50 -13.63
N VAL A 45 -0.54 1.39 -12.94
CA VAL A 45 -1.01 0.13 -13.57
C VAL A 45 -2.36 0.34 -14.25
N ASN A 46 -3.27 1.11 -13.63
CA ASN A 46 -4.56 1.43 -14.21
C ASN A 46 -4.40 2.27 -15.48
N ILE A 47 -3.61 3.35 -15.43
CA ILE A 47 -3.32 4.19 -16.60
C ILE A 47 -2.68 3.35 -17.71
N TYR A 48 -1.71 2.50 -17.39
CA TYR A 48 -1.09 1.59 -18.35
C TYR A 48 -2.11 0.66 -19.00
N THR A 49 -2.95 0.00 -18.19
CA THR A 49 -3.96 -0.95 -18.67
C THR A 49 -5.05 -0.25 -19.50
N THR A 50 -5.52 0.91 -19.06
CA THR A 50 -6.50 1.74 -19.76
C THR A 50 -5.98 2.17 -21.13
N ASN A 51 -4.71 2.59 -21.22
CA ASN A 51 -4.09 2.90 -22.49
C ASN A 51 -3.93 1.66 -23.38
N LEU A 52 -3.63 0.50 -22.79
CA LEU A 52 -3.45 -0.76 -23.50
C LEU A 52 -4.74 -1.31 -24.11
N ILE A 53 -5.91 -1.05 -23.51
CA ILE A 53 -7.21 -1.50 -24.02
C ILE A 53 -7.91 -0.48 -24.93
N ARG A 54 -7.44 0.77 -24.96
CA ARG A 54 -8.05 1.86 -25.74
C ARG A 54 -7.49 1.89 -27.18
N PHE A 55 -8.37 2.13 -28.15
CA PHE A 55 -7.96 2.37 -29.53
C PHE A 55 -7.21 3.71 -29.66
N PRO A 56 -6.12 3.81 -30.45
CA PRO A 56 -5.52 2.77 -31.31
C PRO A 56 -4.43 1.90 -30.65
N LEU A 57 -4.07 2.20 -29.40
CA LEU A 57 -2.97 1.55 -28.68
C LEU A 57 -3.19 0.04 -28.48
N ASN A 58 -4.44 -0.41 -28.34
CA ASN A 58 -4.77 -1.83 -28.26
C ASN A 58 -4.36 -2.65 -29.50
N ALA A 59 -4.40 -2.06 -30.70
CA ALA A 59 -3.96 -2.71 -31.93
C ALA A 59 -2.44 -2.89 -31.92
N TYR A 60 -1.70 -1.85 -31.52
CA TYR A 60 -0.25 -1.94 -31.32
C TYR A 60 0.11 -2.92 -30.19
N ALA A 61 -0.66 -2.95 -29.10
CA ALA A 61 -0.45 -3.89 -27.99
C ALA A 61 -0.61 -5.35 -28.44
N TRP A 62 -1.58 -5.64 -29.30
CA TRP A 62 -1.74 -6.96 -29.92
C TRP A 62 -0.58 -7.33 -30.86
N ILE A 63 -0.11 -6.38 -31.68
CA ILE A 63 0.99 -6.61 -32.63
C ILE A 63 2.33 -6.82 -31.91
N PHE A 64 2.61 -6.06 -30.86
CA PHE A 64 3.86 -6.12 -30.10
C PHE A 64 3.81 -6.99 -28.84
N GLY A 65 2.65 -7.57 -28.51
CA GLY A 65 2.48 -8.52 -27.40
C GLY A 65 2.49 -7.90 -26.00
N PHE A 66 2.15 -6.61 -25.86
CA PHE A 66 2.05 -5.97 -24.55
C PHE A 66 0.85 -6.51 -23.76
N LYS A 67 1.06 -6.87 -22.49
CA LYS A 67 0.03 -7.41 -21.58
C LYS A 67 -0.14 -6.51 -20.36
N SER A 68 -1.37 -6.41 -19.85
CA SER A 68 -1.67 -5.70 -18.60
C SER A 68 -0.87 -6.29 -17.42
N ARG A 69 -0.49 -5.42 -16.48
CA ARG A 69 0.22 -5.79 -15.26
C ARG A 69 -0.79 -5.95 -14.11
N PRO A 70 -0.57 -6.89 -13.17
CA PRO A 70 -1.44 -7.02 -12.01
C PRO A 70 -1.30 -5.80 -11.08
N TYR A 71 -2.39 -5.46 -10.40
CA TYR A 71 -2.39 -4.49 -9.30
C TYR A 71 -1.58 -5.03 -8.13
N PHE A 72 -1.03 -4.12 -7.33
CA PHE A 72 -0.43 -4.45 -6.05
C PHE A 72 -1.54 -4.54 -5.00
N GLU A 73 -1.84 -5.76 -4.55
CA GLU A 73 -2.83 -6.01 -3.52
C GLU A 73 -2.19 -6.00 -2.12
N ALA A 74 -2.86 -5.34 -1.18
CA ALA A 74 -2.44 -5.38 0.21
C ALA A 74 -2.76 -6.74 0.84
N THR A 75 -1.77 -7.36 1.48
CA THR A 75 -2.01 -8.51 2.38
C THR A 75 -3.03 -8.13 3.46
N ALA A 76 -3.88 -9.06 3.88
CA ALA A 76 -4.99 -8.83 4.83
C ALA A 76 -4.60 -8.08 6.13
N ASP A 77 -3.33 -8.15 6.55
CA ASP A 77 -2.78 -7.46 7.72
C ASP A 77 -2.54 -5.94 7.48
N ALA A 78 -2.39 -5.52 6.22
CA ALA A 78 -2.16 -4.14 5.78
C ALA A 78 -3.45 -3.45 5.29
N SER A 79 -4.46 -4.23 4.85
CA SER A 79 -5.74 -3.72 4.34
C SER A 79 -6.63 -3.04 5.40
N ARG A 80 -6.25 -3.11 6.69
CA ARG A 80 -6.97 -2.45 7.79
C ARG A 80 -6.61 -0.97 7.95
N PHE A 81 -5.49 -0.52 7.38
CA PHE A 81 -5.14 0.89 7.31
C PHE A 81 -5.64 1.43 5.96
N ASN A 82 -6.95 1.65 5.86
CA ASN A 82 -7.56 2.30 4.71
C ASN A 82 -7.69 3.80 5.04
N PRO A 83 -6.76 4.67 4.62
CA PRO A 83 -6.99 6.10 4.73
C PRO A 83 -8.18 6.42 3.83
N ILE A 84 -9.31 6.74 4.46
CA ILE A 84 -10.51 7.18 3.76
C ILE A 84 -10.14 8.51 3.09
N VAL A 85 -9.90 8.46 1.78
CA VAL A 85 -9.80 9.67 0.95
C VAL A 85 -11.24 10.11 0.67
N TYR A 86 -11.63 11.28 1.17
CA TYR A 86 -12.89 11.95 0.83
C TYR A 86 -12.92 12.39 -0.64
#